data_AF-A0AAW7ABI8-F1
#
_entry.id   AF-A0AAW7ABI8-F1
#
_cell.length_a   1.000
_cell.length_b   1.000
_cell.length_c   1.000
_cell.angle_alpha   90.00
_cell.angle_beta   90.00
_cell.angle_gamma   90.00
#
_symmetry.space_group_name_H-M   'P 1'
#
loop_
_entity.id
_entity.type
_entity.pdbx_description
1 polymer ?
#
loop_
_entity_poly.entity_id
_entity_poly.type
_entity_poly.pdbx_seq_one_letter_code
_entity_poly.pdbx_strand_id
1 'polypeptide(L)'
;ANLIELTFTFDNYLRLLDPLYAKVLMHSFYMAIIATLLCLVIGYPFAYIVAKMPEKWRPFMLFLVIVPFWTNSLIRTYGLKIVLGTQGILNKSLMA
;
A
#
# COMPACT_ATOMS: atom_id res chain seq x y z
N ALA A 1 -22.26 34.95 -1.44
CA ALA A 1 -22.59 33.78 -0.62
C ALA A 1 -23.68 33.01 -1.36
N ASN A 2 -23.32 31.84 -1.93
CA ASN A 2 -24.16 30.78 -2.54
C ASN A 2 -23.30 30.08 -3.62
N LEU A 3 -22.21 29.42 -3.20
CA LEU A 3 -21.31 28.68 -4.11
C LEU A 3 -21.60 27.17 -4.14
N ILE A 4 -22.64 26.72 -3.45
CA ILE A 4 -23.02 25.31 -3.37
C ILE A 4 -24.55 25.26 -3.33
N GLU A 5 -25.17 25.09 -4.50
CA GLU A 5 -26.54 24.59 -4.55
C GLU A 5 -26.49 23.11 -4.24
N LEU A 6 -27.04 22.71 -3.08
CA LEU A 6 -27.24 21.32 -2.70
C LEU A 6 -28.39 20.74 -3.52
N THR A 7 -28.18 20.62 -4.83
CA THR A 7 -29.12 20.02 -5.76
C THR A 7 -28.99 18.51 -5.63
N PHE A 8 -30.01 17.87 -5.04
CA PHE A 8 -30.11 16.42 -4.96
C PHE A 8 -30.26 15.85 -6.38
N THR A 9 -29.14 15.42 -6.98
CA THR A 9 -29.11 14.75 -8.27
C THR A 9 -28.55 13.33 -8.15
N PHE A 10 -29.26 12.37 -8.75
CA PHE A 10 -28.83 10.98 -8.89
C PHE A 10 -27.89 10.76 -10.10
N ASP A 11 -27.64 11.78 -10.93
CA ASP A 11 -26.77 11.67 -12.11
C ASP A 11 -25.32 11.29 -11.76
N ASN A 12 -24.82 11.75 -10.60
CA ASN A 12 -23.47 11.40 -10.15
C ASN A 12 -23.35 9.90 -9.77
N TYR A 13 -24.43 9.28 -9.31
CA TYR A 13 -24.47 7.84 -9.03
C TYR A 13 -24.59 7.02 -10.32
N LEU A 14 -25.32 7.53 -11.32
CA LEU A 14 -25.34 6.90 -12.65
C LEU A 14 -23.97 6.98 -13.33
N ARG A 15 -23.22 8.08 -13.16
CA ARG A 15 -21.84 8.23 -13.67
C ARG A 15 -20.85 7.24 -13.06
N LEU A 16 -21.09 6.75 -11.85
CA LEU A 16 -20.26 5.68 -11.25
C LEU A 16 -20.39 4.34 -11.99
N LEU A 17 -21.51 4.10 -12.69
CA LEU A 17 -21.73 2.91 -13.53
C LEU A 17 -21.14 3.07 -14.94
N ASP A 18 -20.64 4.26 -15.29
CA ASP A 18 -19.96 4.47 -16.56
C ASP A 18 -18.69 3.59 -16.62
N PRO A 19 -18.44 2.90 -17.75
CA PRO A 19 -17.36 1.93 -17.91
C PRO A 19 -15.98 2.47 -17.51
N LEU A 20 -15.74 3.78 -17.63
CA LEU A 20 -14.47 4.39 -17.20
C LEU A 20 -14.28 4.31 -15.68
N TYR A 21 -15.30 4.69 -14.89
CA TYR A 21 -15.22 4.68 -13.43
C TYR A 21 -15.24 3.26 -12.87
N ALA A 22 -16.06 2.38 -13.46
CA ALA A 22 -16.07 0.96 -13.12
C ALA A 22 -14.70 0.30 -13.33
N LYS A 23 -13.99 0.66 -14.42
CA LYS A 23 -12.64 0.15 -14.70
C LYS A 23 -11.63 0.61 -13.65
N VAL A 24 -11.64 1.88 -13.26
CA VAL A 24 -10.73 2.42 -12.22
C VAL A 24 -11.00 1.75 -10.88
N LEU A 25 -12.26 1.54 -10.53
CA LEU A 25 -12.65 0.82 -9.32
C LEU A 25 -12.13 -0.62 -9.35
N MET A 26 -12.27 -1.31 -10.47
CA MET A 26 -11.80 -2.68 -10.62
C MET A 26 -10.26 -2.77 -10.57
N HIS A 27 -9.54 -1.78 -11.12
CA HIS A 27 -8.09 -1.69 -10.96
C HIS A 27 -7.68 -1.53 -9.49
N SER A 28 -8.36 -0.67 -8.74
CA SER A 28 -8.08 -0.50 -7.30
C SER A 28 -8.32 -1.79 -6.54
N PHE A 29 -9.41 -2.50 -6.85
CA PHE A 29 -9.75 -3.77 -6.22
C PHE A 29 -8.73 -4.86 -6.54
N TYR A 30 -8.30 -4.95 -7.81
CA TYR A 30 -7.26 -5.86 -8.25
C TYR A 30 -5.93 -5.63 -7.50
N MET A 31 -5.51 -4.36 -7.39
CA MET A 31 -4.30 -3.99 -6.65
C MET A 31 -4.41 -4.32 -5.15
N ALA A 32 -5.58 -4.08 -4.55
CA ALA A 32 -5.84 -4.42 -3.16
C ALA A 32 -5.76 -5.93 -2.92
N ILE A 33 -6.41 -6.75 -3.78
CA ILE A 33 -6.37 -8.22 -3.66
C ILE A 33 -4.93 -8.73 -3.75
N ILE A 34 -4.16 -8.27 -4.73
CA ILE A 34 -2.76 -8.68 -4.89
C ILE A 34 -1.95 -8.30 -3.64
N ALA A 35 -2.11 -7.08 -3.16
CA ALA A 35 -1.41 -6.62 -1.95
C ALA A 35 -1.79 -7.46 -0.73
N THR A 36 -3.07 -7.79 -0.55
CA THR A 36 -3.54 -8.64 0.55
C THR A 36 -2.96 -10.05 0.46
N LEU A 37 -2.96 -10.67 -0.73
CA LEU A 37 -2.41 -12.01 -0.92
C LEU A 37 -0.90 -12.02 -0.65
N LEU A 38 -0.14 -11.04 -1.18
CA LEU A 38 1.29 -10.91 -0.91
C LEU A 38 1.58 -10.71 0.59
N CYS A 39 0.80 -9.84 1.25
CA CYS A 39 0.92 -9.63 2.68
C CYS A 39 0.64 -10.91 3.47
N LEU A 40 -0.35 -11.69 3.08
CA LEU A 40 -0.67 -12.96 3.74
C LEU A 40 0.45 -13.99 3.52
N VAL A 41 0.93 -14.13 2.28
CA VAL A 41 2.01 -15.07 1.93
C VAL A 41 3.33 -14.74 2.63
N ILE A 42 3.65 -13.46 2.84
CA ILE A 42 4.90 -13.04 3.49
C ILE A 42 4.73 -12.91 5.01
N GLY A 43 3.63 -12.30 5.45
CA GLY A 43 3.36 -11.99 6.85
C GLY A 43 3.00 -13.22 7.68
N TYR A 44 2.26 -14.18 7.11
CA TYR A 44 1.91 -15.41 7.82
C TYR A 44 3.11 -16.27 8.22
N PRO A 45 4.07 -16.61 7.32
CA PRO A 45 5.25 -17.36 7.73
C PRO A 45 6.13 -16.54 8.68
N PHE A 46 6.23 -15.22 8.49
CA PHE A 46 6.96 -14.36 9.42
C PHE A 46 6.37 -14.43 10.84
N ALA A 47 5.05 -14.28 10.98
CA ALA A 47 4.36 -14.38 12.26
C ALA A 47 4.53 -15.76 12.90
N TYR A 48 4.50 -16.83 12.10
CA TYR A 48 4.72 -18.19 12.57
C TYR A 48 6.14 -18.40 13.13
N ILE A 49 7.15 -17.88 12.45
CA ILE A 49 8.56 -17.95 12.89
C ILE A 49 8.75 -17.14 14.19
N VAL A 50 8.15 -15.94 14.28
CA VAL A 50 8.18 -15.12 15.50
C VAL A 50 7.47 -15.80 16.67
N ALA A 51 6.36 -16.50 16.41
CA ALA A 51 5.64 -17.27 17.41
C ALA A 51 6.44 -18.45 17.95
N LYS A 52 7.30 -19.07 17.13
CA LYS A 52 8.19 -20.17 17.54
C LYS A 52 9.54 -19.74 18.11
N MET A 53 9.90 -18.46 18.02
CA MET A 53 11.21 -17.97 18.50
C MET A 53 11.27 -17.75 20.02
N PRO A 54 12.47 -17.74 20.62
CA PRO A 54 12.68 -17.51 22.05
C PRO A 54 12.13 -16.14 22.48
N GLU A 55 11.55 -16.06 23.68
CA GLU A 55 10.95 -14.82 24.22
C GLU A 55 11.89 -13.62 24.23
N LYS A 56 13.21 -13.85 24.33
CA LYS A 56 14.22 -12.78 24.30
C LYS A 56 14.28 -12.02 22.97
N TRP A 57 14.05 -12.69 21.85
CA TRP A 57 14.19 -12.10 20.50
C TRP A 57 12.87 -11.58 19.92
N ARG A 58 11.73 -12.08 20.43
CA ARG A 58 10.39 -11.66 20.02
C ARG A 58 10.18 -10.13 20.10
N PRO A 59 10.45 -9.43 21.22
CA PRO A 59 10.22 -7.99 21.31
C PRO A 59 11.11 -7.19 20.35
N PHE A 60 12.35 -7.62 20.12
CA PHE A 60 13.25 -6.96 19.17
C PHE A 60 12.73 -7.06 17.72
N MET A 61 12.21 -8.23 17.32
CA MET A 61 11.68 -8.42 15.98
C MET A 61 10.39 -7.63 15.75
N LEU A 62 9.51 -7.58 16.75
CA LEU A 62 8.29 -6.77 16.72
C LEU A 62 8.61 -5.27 16.66
N PHE A 63 9.63 -4.84 17.39
CA PHE A 63 10.13 -3.46 17.31
C PHE A 63 10.59 -3.12 15.89
N LEU A 64 11.39 -3.98 15.25
CA LEU A 64 11.87 -3.75 13.89
C LEU A 64 10.73 -3.63 12.85
N VAL A 65 9.62 -4.35 13.06
CA VAL A 65 8.41 -4.25 12.22
C VAL A 65 7.64 -2.95 12.45
N ILE A 66 7.62 -2.44 13.68
CA ILE A 66 6.93 -1.19 14.05
C ILE A 66 7.70 0.06 13.61
N VAL A 67 9.02 0.04 13.61
CA VAL A 67 9.88 1.17 13.19
C VAL A 67 9.47 1.78 11.82
N PRO A 68 9.32 1.00 10.73
CA PRO A 68 8.90 1.54 9.44
C PRO A 68 7.43 1.98 9.42
N PHE A 69 6.60 1.46 10.33
CA PHE A 69 5.21 1.91 10.50
C PHE A 69 5.15 3.28 11.18
N TRP A 70 6.08 3.58 12.08
CA TRP A 70 6.17 4.87 12.76
C TRP A 70 6.67 6.01 11.85
N THR A 71 7.25 5.67 10.70
CA THR A 71 7.72 6.66 9.71
C THR A 71 6.56 7.22 8.88
N ASN A 72 6.59 8.54 8.62
CA ASN A 72 5.56 9.23 7.84
C ASN A 72 5.33 8.59 6.45
N SER A 73 4.06 8.37 6.09
CA SER A 73 3.64 7.72 4.84
C SER A 73 4.24 8.38 3.58
N LEU A 74 4.42 9.71 3.59
CA LEU A 74 5.04 10.43 2.48
C LEU A 74 6.50 10.03 2.30
N ILE A 75 7.28 10.04 3.39
CA ILE A 75 8.71 9.69 3.37
C ILE A 75 8.89 8.27 2.85
N ARG A 76 8.08 7.31 3.32
CA ARG A 76 8.11 5.93 2.84
C ARG A 76 7.84 5.82 1.34
N THR A 77 6.83 6.54 0.84
CA THR A 77 6.45 6.53 -0.58
C THR A 77 7.54 7.14 -1.47
N TYR A 78 8.15 8.25 -1.05
CA TYR A 78 9.25 8.88 -1.80
C TYR A 78 10.54 8.04 -1.73
N GLY A 79 10.86 7.47 -0.57
CA GLY A 79 12.02 6.58 -0.42
C GLY A 79 11.96 5.37 -1.34
N LEU A 80 10.80 4.70 -1.40
CA LEU A 80 10.57 3.59 -2.34
C LEU A 80 10.73 4.04 -3.80
N LYS A 81 10.17 5.20 -4.16
CA LYS A 81 10.34 5.77 -5.51
C LYS A 81 11.80 6.10 -5.85
N ILE A 82 12.61 6.51 -4.88
CA ILE A 82 14.04 6.78 -5.10
C ILE A 82 14.82 5.48 -5.31
N VAL A 83 14.54 4.43 -4.55
CA VAL A 83 15.25 3.14 -4.65
C VAL A 83 14.88 2.39 -5.94
N LEU A 84 13.57 2.32 -6.24
CA LEU A 84 13.01 1.58 -7.38
C LEU A 84 12.84 2.44 -8.65
N GLY A 85 13.12 3.74 -8.56
CA GLY A 85 12.96 4.68 -9.67
C GLY A 85 13.97 4.43 -10.79
N THR A 86 13.71 5.03 -11.95
CA THR A 86 14.54 4.88 -13.16
C THR A 86 15.99 5.33 -12.99
N GLN A 87 16.27 6.28 -12.08
CA GLN A 87 17.63 6.67 -11.68
C GLN A 87 18.03 6.17 -10.29
N GLY A 88 17.26 5.24 -9.73
CA GLY A 88 17.48 4.68 -8.42
C GLY A 88 18.73 3.82 -8.33
N ILE A 89 19.19 3.62 -7.10
CA ILE A 89 20.39 2.84 -6.79
C ILE A 89 20.28 1.44 -7.39
N LEU A 90 19.08 0.84 -7.36
CA LEU A 90 18.82 -0.50 -7.87
C LEU A 90 18.96 -0.60 -9.40
N ASN A 91 18.47 0.40 -10.15
CA ASN A 91 18.57 0.39 -11.61
C ASN A 91 20.02 0.67 -12.06
N LYS A 92 20.73 1.56 -11.35
CA LYS A 92 22.15 1.81 -11.59
C LYS A 92 23.03 0.59 -11.32
N SER A 93 22.71 -0.22 -10.30
CA SER A 93 23.44 -1.47 -10.04
C SER A 93 23.13 -2.58 -11.03
N LEU A 94 21.97 -2.54 -11.70
CA LEU A 94 21.56 -3.57 -12.66
C LEU A 94 22.00 -3.26 -14.11
N MET A 95 22.26 -1.99 -14.42
CA MET A 95 22.79 -1.51 -15.71
C MET A 95 24.32 -1.31 -15.72
N ALA A 96 24.99 -1.48 -14.59
CA ALA A 96 26.45 -1.52 -14.46
C ALA A 96 26.95 -2.96 -14.62
#